data_AF-A0A929H029-F1
#
_entry.id   AF-A0A929H029-F1
#
_cell.length_a   1.000
_cell.length_b   1.000
_cell.length_c   1.000
_cell.angle_alpha   90.00
_cell.angle_beta   90.00
_cell.angle_gamma   90.00
#
_symmetry.space_group_name_H-M   'P 1'
#
loop_
_entity.id
_entity.type
_entity.pdbx_description
1 polymer ?
#
loop_
_entity_poly.entity_id
_entity_poly.type
_entity_poly.pdbx_seq_one_letter_code
_entity_poly.pdbx_strand_id
1 'polypeptide(L)'
;AVMARVLAAAVERLGGADLILTGATTLGTGQGQLGPRLAEALGWPQIVGAWQVEAADGQVQVVCKAPPPPPGGDRGGEGGYLIHEVDLPAVVTVAPGALKPRYPDGVRLINVYRGVGEVAEALERWDVSDLVDEATLQPLLEKRGQDFPPERERGVRLSGTPTEMAQALADALKVRALRQQVRR
;
A
#
# COMPACT_ATOMS: atom_id res chain seq x y z
N ALA A 1 -1.69 11.74 9.51
CA ALA A 1 -0.74 12.66 10.17
C ALA A 1 -0.41 12.14 11.57
N VAL A 2 -1.39 12.05 12.48
CA VAL A 2 -1.24 11.50 13.83
C VAL A 2 -0.43 10.19 13.86
N MET A 3 -0.89 9.16 13.12
CA MET A 3 -0.19 7.86 13.09
C MET A 3 1.26 7.94 12.63
N ALA A 4 1.59 8.80 11.68
CA ALA A 4 2.96 8.94 11.19
C ALA A 4 3.88 9.55 12.27
N ARG A 5 3.38 10.53 13.04
CA ARG A 5 4.12 11.15 14.15
C ARG A 5 4.36 10.17 15.30
N VAL A 6 3.34 9.36 15.65
CA VAL A 6 3.48 8.30 16.67
C VAL A 6 4.50 7.26 16.24
N LEU A 7 4.46 6.81 14.98
CA LEU A 7 5.43 5.85 14.46
C LEU A 7 6.85 6.44 14.37
N ALA A 8 7.00 7.72 14.01
CA ALA A 8 8.30 8.39 14.02
C ALA A 8 8.90 8.40 15.43
N ALA A 9 8.12 8.79 16.45
CA ALA A 9 8.55 8.74 17.86
C ALA A 9 8.91 7.32 18.32
N ALA A 10 8.16 6.31 17.86
CA ALA A 10 8.47 4.91 18.15
C ALA A 10 9.80 4.46 17.51
N VAL A 11 10.08 4.87 16.27
CA VAL A 11 11.36 4.60 15.59
C VAL A 11 12.52 5.23 16.35
N GLU A 12 12.38 6.49 16.77
CA GLU A 12 13.38 7.18 17.57
C GLU A 12 13.65 6.46 18.91
N ARG A 13 12.58 6.05 19.60
CA ARG A 13 12.67 5.30 20.87
C ARG A 13 13.36 3.94 20.71
N LEU A 14 13.20 3.28 19.56
CA LEU A 14 13.90 2.03 19.22
C LEU A 14 15.39 2.23 18.92
N GLY A 15 15.88 3.47 18.90
CA GLY A 15 17.27 3.79 18.55
C GLY A 15 17.49 4.05 17.06
N GLY A 16 16.41 4.23 16.29
CA GLY A 16 16.46 4.47 14.84
C GLY A 16 16.28 3.22 13.99
N ALA A 17 16.37 3.41 12.68
CA ALA A 17 16.34 2.34 11.69
C ALA A 17 17.08 2.80 10.43
N ASP A 18 17.64 1.86 9.66
CA ASP A 18 18.19 2.17 8.34
C ASP A 18 17.13 2.04 7.25
N LEU A 19 16.21 1.09 7.38
CA LEU A 19 15.16 0.85 6.40
C LEU A 19 13.82 0.60 7.08
N ILE A 20 12.79 1.33 6.66
CA ILE A 20 11.42 1.10 7.10
C ILE A 20 10.59 0.57 5.93
N LEU A 21 9.98 -0.61 6.13
CA LEU A 21 9.05 -1.20 5.19
C LEU A 21 7.61 -1.03 5.67
N THR A 22 6.75 -0.51 4.79
CA THR A 22 5.30 -0.38 5.06
C THR A 22 4.48 -0.97 3.92
N GLY A 23 3.20 -1.27 4.16
CA GLY A 23 2.27 -1.57 3.07
C GLY A 23 1.86 -0.31 2.30
N ALA A 24 1.76 -0.38 0.97
CA ALA A 24 1.36 0.75 0.14
C ALA A 24 -0.13 1.13 0.29
N THR A 25 -0.98 0.23 0.78
CA THR A 25 -2.41 0.50 0.99
C THR A 25 -2.94 -0.29 2.17
N THR A 26 -3.82 0.34 2.97
CA THR A 26 -4.58 -0.34 4.02
C THR A 26 -5.81 -1.03 3.44
N LEU A 27 -6.09 -2.26 3.85
CA LEU A 27 -7.27 -2.99 3.37
C LEU A 27 -8.59 -2.40 3.89
N GLY A 28 -8.59 -1.81 5.09
CA GLY A 28 -9.81 -1.27 5.70
C GLY A 28 -10.27 0.05 5.10
N THR A 29 -9.37 1.01 4.95
CA THR A 29 -9.70 2.37 4.47
C THR A 29 -9.29 2.63 3.02
N GLY A 30 -8.52 1.73 2.40
CA GLY A 30 -7.95 1.95 1.06
C GLY A 30 -6.92 3.07 1.01
N GLN A 31 -6.41 3.53 2.16
CA GLN A 31 -5.49 4.66 2.23
C GLN A 31 -4.06 4.20 1.98
N GLY A 32 -3.32 4.97 1.17
CA GLY A 32 -1.88 4.77 0.90
C GLY A 32 -0.98 5.87 1.45
N GLN A 33 -1.45 6.62 2.46
CA GLN A 33 -0.76 7.82 2.94
C GLN A 33 0.23 7.56 4.08
N LEU A 34 0.22 6.38 4.71
CA LEU A 34 1.00 6.13 5.92
C LEU A 34 2.51 6.21 5.64
N GLY A 35 3.00 5.41 4.70
CA GLY A 35 4.41 5.39 4.31
C GLY A 35 4.94 6.77 3.91
N PRO A 36 4.31 7.48 2.97
CA PRO A 36 4.78 8.80 2.56
C PRO A 36 4.77 9.84 3.66
N ARG A 37 3.76 9.82 4.55
CA ARG A 37 3.72 10.74 5.68
C ARG A 37 4.74 10.39 6.76
N LEU A 38 5.09 9.12 6.92
CA LEU A 38 6.14 8.68 7.83
C LEU A 38 7.52 9.11 7.31
N ALA A 39 7.79 8.91 6.02
CA ALA A 39 9.02 9.39 5.38
C ALA A 39 9.20 10.89 5.56
N GLU A 40 8.14 11.67 5.31
CA GLU A 40 8.14 13.12 5.53
C GLU A 40 8.41 13.48 7.00
N ALA A 41 7.76 12.78 7.95
CA ALA A 41 7.94 13.03 9.38
C ALA A 41 9.38 12.76 9.85
N LEU A 42 10.07 11.80 9.23
CA LEU A 42 11.46 11.45 9.51
C LEU A 42 12.47 12.28 8.69
N GLY A 43 12.01 12.99 7.65
CA GLY A 43 12.87 13.66 6.68
C GLY A 43 13.66 12.70 5.79
N TRP A 44 13.14 11.48 5.56
CA TRP A 44 13.84 10.42 4.81
C TRP A 44 13.37 10.33 3.36
N PRO A 45 14.24 9.92 2.43
CA PRO A 45 13.81 9.57 1.08
C PRO A 45 12.82 8.39 1.10
N GLN A 46 11.98 8.34 0.07
CA GLN A 46 10.96 7.30 -0.06
C GLN A 46 10.84 6.72 -1.46
N ILE A 47 10.48 5.44 -1.51
CA ILE A 47 10.08 4.75 -2.74
C ILE A 47 8.70 4.10 -2.53
N VAL A 48 7.77 4.35 -3.45
CA VAL A 48 6.37 3.93 -3.32
C VAL A 48 6.03 2.84 -4.33
N GLY A 49 5.32 1.79 -3.91
CA GLY A 49 4.86 0.72 -4.81
C GLY A 49 5.93 -0.32 -5.18
N ALA A 50 6.79 -0.68 -4.23
CA ALA A 50 7.82 -1.69 -4.42
C ALA A 50 7.23 -3.08 -4.71
N TRP A 51 7.77 -3.72 -5.75
CA TRP A 51 7.55 -5.12 -6.10
C TRP A 51 8.67 -6.02 -5.56
N GLN A 52 9.90 -5.49 -5.50
CA GLN A 52 11.07 -6.15 -4.95
C GLN A 52 11.92 -5.10 -4.25
N VAL A 53 12.57 -5.50 -3.15
CA VAL A 53 13.43 -4.64 -2.34
C VAL A 53 14.68 -5.43 -2.01
N GLU A 54 15.84 -4.88 -2.33
CA GLU A 54 17.15 -5.41 -1.97
C GLU A 54 17.94 -4.31 -1.29
N ALA A 55 18.50 -4.59 -0.11
CA ALA A 55 19.31 -3.64 0.64
C ALA A 55 20.70 -4.24 0.85
N ALA A 56 21.72 -3.52 0.42
CA ALA A 56 23.12 -3.91 0.53
C ALA A 56 24.00 -2.66 0.58
N ASP A 57 25.13 -2.74 1.29
CA ASP A 57 26.19 -1.72 1.27
C ASP A 57 25.72 -0.28 1.54
N GLY A 58 24.72 -0.10 2.41
CA GLY A 58 24.20 1.23 2.78
C GLY A 58 23.20 1.83 1.77
N GLN A 59 22.80 1.06 0.76
CA GLN A 59 21.84 1.47 -0.25
C GLN A 59 20.67 0.49 -0.32
N VAL A 60 19.51 0.97 -0.77
CA VAL A 60 18.37 0.13 -1.14
C VAL A 60 18.04 0.29 -2.62
N GLN A 61 17.98 -0.85 -3.31
CA GLN A 61 17.50 -0.98 -4.67
C GLN A 61 16.06 -1.53 -4.65
N VAL A 62 15.17 -0.88 -5.40
CA VAL A 62 13.74 -1.19 -5.41
C VAL A 62 13.23 -1.29 -6.83
N VAL A 63 12.55 -2.40 -7.14
CA VAL A 63 11.85 -2.58 -8.41
C VAL A 63 10.40 -2.11 -8.26
N CYS A 64 9.96 -1.15 -9.07
CA CYS A 64 8.59 -0.60 -9.07
C CYS A 64 7.93 -0.80 -10.44
N LYS A 65 6.60 -0.92 -10.47
CA LYS A 65 5.86 -0.95 -11.74
C LYS A 65 5.83 0.45 -12.35
N ALA A 66 6.18 0.56 -13.64
CA ALA A 66 6.13 1.83 -14.35
C ALA A 66 4.69 2.40 -14.36
N PRO A 67 4.52 3.72 -14.16
CA PRO A 67 3.22 4.35 -14.25
C PRO A 67 2.63 4.17 -15.67
N PRO A 68 1.29 4.10 -15.80
CA PRO A 68 0.67 4.04 -17.11
C PRO A 68 1.01 5.30 -17.92
N PRO A 69 1.16 5.21 -19.25
CA PRO A 69 1.42 6.37 -20.09
C PRO A 69 0.27 7.39 -19.99
N PRO A 70 0.56 8.69 -20.18
CA PRO A 70 -0.48 9.71 -20.20
C PRO A 70 -1.49 9.43 -21.31
N PRO A 71 -2.78 9.78 -21.12
CA PRO A 71 -3.80 9.57 -22.14
C PRO A 71 -3.46 10.36 -23.41
N GLY A 72 -3.37 9.68 -24.56
CA GLY A 72 -3.11 10.28 -25.87
C GLY A 72 -1.70 10.11 -26.44
N GLY A 73 -0.79 9.41 -25.75
CA GLY A 73 0.53 9.09 -26.27
C GLY A 73 0.56 7.77 -27.03
N ASP A 74 0.87 7.82 -28.34
CA ASP A 74 1.20 6.66 -29.18
C ASP A 74 2.57 6.08 -28.80
N ARG A 75 2.63 5.43 -27.64
CA ARG A 75 3.70 4.48 -27.35
C ARG A 75 3.07 3.24 -26.76
N GLY A 76 3.06 2.17 -27.55
CA GLY A 76 2.75 0.80 -27.12
C GLY A 76 3.77 0.26 -26.11
N GLY A 77 3.97 0.97 -25.00
CA GLY A 77 4.72 0.47 -23.86
C GLY A 77 3.75 -0.22 -22.93
N GLU A 78 3.61 -1.55 -23.08
CA GLU A 78 3.10 -2.38 -22.00
C GLU A 78 3.92 -2.07 -20.74
N GLY A 79 3.23 -1.91 -19.61
CA GLY A 79 3.82 -1.47 -18.35
C GLY A 79 5.07 -2.28 -18.00
N GLY A 80 6.22 -1.60 -17.96
CA GLY A 80 7.49 -2.17 -17.54
C GLY A 80 7.73 -2.06 -16.04
N TYR A 81 8.92 -2.44 -15.62
CA TYR A 81 9.43 -2.19 -14.27
C TYR A 81 10.56 -1.16 -14.33
N LEU A 82 10.64 -0.32 -13.30
CA LEU A 82 11.70 0.65 -13.08
C LEU A 82 12.49 0.21 -11.85
N ILE A 83 13.81 0.39 -11.91
CA ILE A 83 14.70 0.19 -10.77
C ILE A 83 15.02 1.57 -10.20
N HIS A 84 14.81 1.72 -8.90
CA HIS A 84 15.15 2.92 -8.14
C HIS A 84 16.23 2.56 -7.11
N GLU A 85 17.22 3.42 -6.95
CA GLU A 85 18.28 3.27 -5.96
C GLU A 85 18.29 4.51 -5.07
N VAL A 86 18.42 4.29 -3.77
CA VAL A 86 18.53 5.37 -2.78
C VAL A 86 19.36 4.95 -1.59
N ASP A 87 20.15 5.89 -1.07
CA ASP A 87 20.98 5.67 0.10
C ASP A 87 20.11 5.56 1.36
N LEU A 88 20.55 4.74 2.32
CA LEU A 88 19.91 4.62 3.63
C LEU A 88 20.27 5.84 4.51
N PRO A 89 19.35 6.31 5.38
CA PRO A 89 18.08 5.66 5.74
C PRO A 89 16.94 5.96 4.76
N ALA A 90 16.01 5.01 4.57
CA ALA A 90 14.91 5.15 3.61
C ALA A 90 13.59 4.51 4.06
N VAL A 91 12.47 5.00 3.52
CA VAL A 91 11.14 4.40 3.70
C VAL A 91 10.64 3.82 2.38
N VAL A 92 10.32 2.53 2.36
CA VAL A 92 9.82 1.84 1.17
C VAL A 92 8.42 1.29 1.43
N THR A 93 7.48 1.60 0.54
CA THR A 93 6.13 1.02 0.60
C THR A 93 6.01 -0.15 -0.37
N VAL A 94 5.52 -1.29 0.10
CA VAL A 94 5.38 -2.53 -0.67
C VAL A 94 4.00 -2.60 -1.31
N ALA A 95 3.95 -2.85 -2.61
CA ALA A 95 2.71 -2.96 -3.36
C ALA A 95 1.89 -4.19 -2.95
N PRO A 96 0.54 -4.13 -2.96
CA PRO A 96 -0.29 -5.29 -2.67
C PRO A 96 -0.01 -6.43 -3.66
N GLY A 97 0.20 -7.64 -3.13
CA GLY A 97 0.49 -8.82 -3.95
C GLY A 97 1.91 -8.91 -4.49
N ALA A 98 2.80 -7.96 -4.16
CA ALA A 98 4.20 -8.01 -4.55
C ALA A 98 4.95 -9.20 -3.92
N LEU A 99 4.65 -9.51 -2.66
CA LEU A 99 5.34 -10.53 -1.89
C LEU A 99 4.38 -11.67 -1.53
N LYS A 100 4.93 -12.89 -1.52
CA LYS A 100 4.27 -14.08 -0.95
C LYS A 100 4.88 -14.37 0.42
N PRO A 101 4.20 -14.02 1.54
CA PRO A 101 4.71 -14.32 2.86
C PRO A 101 4.96 -15.81 3.03
N ARG A 102 6.06 -16.16 3.70
CA ARG A 102 6.32 -17.54 4.10
C ARG A 102 5.31 -18.00 5.15
N TYR A 103 5.12 -19.31 5.27
CA TYR A 103 4.42 -19.87 6.42
C TYR A 103 5.17 -19.57 7.72
N PRO A 104 4.43 -19.32 8.82
CA PRO A 104 5.05 -19.19 10.14
C PRO A 104 5.66 -20.53 10.55
N ASP A 105 6.68 -20.48 11.39
CA ASP A 105 7.22 -21.68 12.01
C ASP A 105 6.28 -22.14 13.15
N GLY A 106 5.89 -23.41 13.15
CA GLY A 106 4.91 -23.94 14.09
C GLY A 106 5.39 -23.93 15.55
N VAL A 107 6.69 -24.20 15.78
CA VAL A 107 7.27 -24.21 17.12
C VAL A 107 7.33 -22.78 17.68
N ARG A 108 7.81 -21.82 16.88
CA ARG A 108 7.82 -20.40 17.26
C ARG A 108 6.41 -19.89 17.57
N LEU A 109 5.41 -20.31 16.78
CA LEU A 109 4.02 -19.95 17.02
C LEU A 109 3.52 -20.49 18.38
N ILE A 110 3.74 -21.77 18.67
CA ILE A 110 3.35 -22.39 19.95
C ILE A 110 4.03 -21.70 21.12
N ASN A 111 5.31 -21.38 20.99
CA ASN A 111 6.10 -20.73 22.04
C ASN A 111 5.56 -19.34 22.41
N VAL A 112 5.16 -18.54 21.40
CA VAL A 112 4.49 -17.25 21.61
C VAL A 112 3.20 -17.42 22.42
N TYR A 113 2.34 -18.38 22.05
CA TYR A 113 1.08 -18.61 22.77
C TYR A 113 1.26 -19.15 24.19
N ARG A 114 2.33 -19.91 24.43
CA ARG A 114 2.64 -20.47 25.75
C ARG A 114 3.44 -19.51 26.64
N GLY A 115 3.86 -18.37 26.11
CA GLY A 115 4.66 -17.42 26.87
C GLY A 115 6.07 -17.94 27.20
N VAL A 116 6.65 -18.76 26.32
CA VAL A 116 7.97 -19.39 26.57
C VAL A 116 9.00 -19.01 25.52
N GLY A 117 10.23 -18.76 25.99
CA GLY A 117 11.37 -18.43 25.13
C GLY A 117 11.41 -16.98 24.65
N GLU A 118 12.49 -16.64 23.96
CA GLU A 118 12.86 -15.26 23.60
C GLU A 118 11.76 -14.49 22.85
N VAL A 119 11.00 -15.16 21.99
CA VAL A 119 9.96 -14.49 21.18
C VAL A 119 8.77 -14.05 22.03
N ALA A 120 8.43 -14.78 23.09
CA ALA A 120 7.37 -14.38 24.00
C ALA A 120 7.80 -13.21 24.89
N GLU A 121 9.08 -13.18 25.28
CA GLU A 121 9.67 -12.12 26.09
C GLU A 121 9.93 -10.82 25.29
N ALA A 122 10.02 -10.92 23.95
CA ALA A 122 10.25 -9.78 23.06
C ALA A 122 9.03 -8.85 22.87
N LEU A 123 7.88 -9.16 23.46
CA LEU A 123 6.68 -8.32 23.35
C LEU A 123 6.74 -7.16 24.34
N GLU A 124 7.12 -5.98 23.83
CA GLU A 124 7.08 -4.73 24.57
C GLU A 124 5.77 -3.98 24.30
N ARG A 125 5.22 -3.34 25.34
CA ARG A 125 4.02 -2.50 25.24
C ARG A 125 4.34 -1.10 25.74
N TRP A 126 4.03 -0.10 24.92
CA TRP A 126 4.12 1.31 25.29
C TRP A 126 2.75 1.95 25.33
N ASP A 127 2.56 2.88 26.26
CA ASP A 127 1.46 3.82 26.14
C ASP A 127 1.83 4.88 25.10
N VAL A 128 0.83 5.36 24.37
CA VAL A 128 1.05 6.41 23.37
C VAL A 128 1.43 7.73 24.04
N SER A 129 0.99 7.97 25.28
CA SER A 129 1.38 9.14 26.06
C SER A 129 2.87 9.16 26.40
N ASP A 130 3.53 8.00 26.36
CA ASP A 130 4.98 7.89 26.58
C ASP A 130 5.79 8.23 25.31
N LEU A 131 5.13 8.40 24.16
CA LEU A 131 5.76 8.64 22.86
C LEU A 131 5.50 10.05 22.34
N VAL A 132 4.27 10.55 22.49
CA VAL A 132 3.86 11.86 21.96
C VAL A 132 2.94 12.59 22.93
N ASP A 133 2.86 13.90 22.79
CA ASP A 133 1.95 14.74 23.56
C ASP A 133 0.49 14.64 23.07
N GLU A 134 -0.46 15.03 23.93
CA GLU A 134 -1.89 15.02 23.62
C GLU A 134 -2.24 15.90 22.42
N ALA A 135 -1.48 16.97 22.18
CA ALA A 135 -1.65 17.84 21.03
C ALA A 135 -1.38 17.09 19.70
N THR A 136 -0.43 16.15 19.69
CA THR A 136 -0.13 15.31 18.54
C THR A 136 -1.24 14.32 18.21
N LEU A 137 -2.02 13.91 19.23
CA LEU A 137 -3.11 12.96 19.09
C LEU A 137 -4.38 13.59 18.50
N GLN A 138 -4.42 14.92 18.41
CA GLN A 138 -5.58 15.62 17.86
C GLN A 138 -5.79 15.28 16.37
N PRO A 139 -6.99 14.80 15.99
CA PRO A 139 -7.28 14.41 14.62
C PRO A 139 -7.34 15.63 13.70
N LEU A 140 -6.65 15.55 12.56
CA LEU A 140 -6.74 16.58 11.52
C LEU A 140 -7.95 16.41 10.57
N LEU A 141 -8.62 15.26 10.66
CA LEU A 141 -9.74 14.91 9.81
C LEU A 141 -10.90 14.46 10.69
N GLU A 142 -12.11 14.83 10.28
CA GLU A 142 -13.35 14.37 10.90
C GLU A 142 -14.04 13.34 10.01
N LYS A 143 -14.70 12.34 10.61
CA LYS A 143 -15.49 11.36 9.87
C LYS A 143 -16.84 11.97 9.51
N ARG A 144 -17.12 12.17 8.22
CA ARG A 144 -18.39 12.76 7.72
C ARG A 144 -19.48 11.74 7.37
N GLY A 145 -19.12 10.47 7.19
CA GLY A 145 -20.06 9.42 6.79
C GLY A 145 -19.36 8.29 6.04
N GLN A 146 -20.06 7.20 5.78
CA GLN A 146 -19.59 6.09 4.95
C GLN A 146 -20.78 5.47 4.24
N ASP A 147 -20.79 5.57 2.91
CA ASP A 147 -21.82 4.96 2.07
C ASP A 147 -21.24 3.79 1.29
N PHE A 148 -22.07 2.79 1.04
CA PHE A 148 -21.72 1.70 0.14
C PHE A 148 -22.07 2.08 -1.30
N PRO A 149 -21.28 1.63 -2.29
CA PRO A 149 -21.66 1.76 -3.68
C PRO A 149 -23.05 1.14 -3.91
N PRO A 150 -23.84 1.66 -4.87
CA PRO A 150 -25.13 1.07 -5.19
C PRO A 150 -24.95 -0.39 -5.65
N GLU A 151 -25.99 -1.20 -5.45
CA GLU A 151 -25.98 -2.59 -5.88
C GLU A 151 -25.69 -2.71 -7.38
N ARG A 152 -24.95 -3.77 -7.74
CA ARG A 152 -24.64 -4.03 -9.15
C ARG A 152 -25.91 -4.42 -9.89
N GLU A 153 -26.20 -3.73 -10.99
CA GLU A 153 -27.24 -4.15 -11.91
C GLU A 153 -26.89 -5.51 -12.54
N ARG A 154 -27.92 -6.33 -12.80
CA ARG A 154 -27.73 -7.61 -13.49
C ARG A 154 -27.18 -7.37 -14.89
N GLY A 155 -26.18 -8.15 -15.27
CA GLY A 155 -25.65 -8.14 -16.63
C GLY A 155 -26.67 -8.66 -17.65
N VAL A 156 -26.49 -8.25 -18.91
CA VAL A 156 -27.29 -8.73 -20.04
C VAL A 156 -26.62 -9.97 -20.63
N ARG A 157 -27.39 -11.03 -20.87
CA ARG A 157 -26.93 -12.19 -21.66
C ARG A 157 -27.23 -11.93 -23.14
N LEU A 158 -26.21 -12.00 -23.97
CA LEU A 158 -26.34 -11.85 -25.42
C LEU A 158 -26.66 -13.22 -26.05
N SER A 159 -27.47 -13.22 -27.09
CA SER A 159 -27.87 -14.40 -27.86
C SER A 159 -27.87 -14.08 -29.35
N GLY A 160 -27.62 -15.07 -30.19
CA GLY A 160 -27.56 -14.93 -31.65
C GLY A 160 -26.37 -15.69 -32.22
N THR A 161 -25.97 -15.34 -33.43
CA THR A 161 -24.72 -15.83 -34.02
C THR A 161 -23.51 -15.22 -33.30
N PRO A 162 -22.33 -15.85 -33.35
CA PRO A 162 -21.10 -15.30 -32.73
C PRO A 162 -20.80 -13.86 -33.18
N THR A 163 -21.05 -13.53 -34.44
CA THR A 163 -20.83 -12.18 -35.00
C THR A 163 -21.77 -11.15 -34.39
N GLU A 164 -23.06 -11.46 -34.28
CA GLU A 164 -24.06 -10.56 -33.68
C GLU A 164 -23.78 -10.33 -32.20
N MET A 165 -23.40 -11.39 -31.47
CA MET A 165 -23.02 -11.29 -30.06
C MET A 165 -21.76 -10.44 -29.88
N ALA A 166 -20.75 -10.59 -30.74
CA ALA A 166 -19.53 -9.78 -30.68
C ALA A 166 -19.82 -8.30 -30.95
N GLN A 167 -20.66 -8.00 -31.95
CA GLN A 167 -21.05 -6.63 -32.28
C GLN A 167 -21.84 -5.98 -31.13
N ALA A 168 -22.84 -6.67 -30.59
CA ALA A 168 -23.64 -6.17 -29.47
C ALA A 168 -22.78 -5.95 -28.21
N LEU A 169 -21.80 -6.81 -27.95
CA LEU A 169 -20.84 -6.62 -26.86
C LEU A 169 -19.97 -5.37 -27.08
N ALA A 170 -19.41 -5.22 -28.28
CA ALA A 170 -18.56 -4.08 -28.61
C ALA A 170 -19.30 -2.75 -28.43
N ASP A 171 -20.56 -2.68 -28.88
CA ASP A 171 -21.37 -1.46 -28.76
C ASP A 171 -21.76 -1.16 -27.31
N ALA A 172 -22.11 -2.19 -26.52
CA ALA A 172 -22.35 -2.04 -25.08
C ALA A 172 -21.10 -1.53 -24.33
N LEU A 173 -19.91 -2.02 -24.69
CA LEU A 173 -18.64 -1.59 -24.08
C LEU A 173 -18.29 -0.14 -24.45
N LYS A 174 -18.51 0.29 -25.70
CA LYS A 174 -18.31 1.70 -26.10
C LYS A 174 -19.19 2.65 -25.29
N VAL A 175 -20.47 2.33 -25.15
CA VAL A 175 -21.41 3.13 -24.34
C VAL A 175 -20.94 3.19 -22.88
N ARG A 176 -20.46 2.08 -22.31
CA ARG A 176 -19.94 2.05 -20.95
C ARG A 176 -18.67 2.87 -20.78
N ALA A 177 -17.73 2.77 -21.73
CA ALA A 177 -16.48 3.55 -21.71
C ALA A 177 -16.76 5.06 -21.74
N LEU A 178 -17.68 5.50 -22.60
CA LEU A 178 -18.12 6.90 -22.68
C LEU A 178 -18.78 7.37 -21.38
N ARG A 179 -19.67 6.56 -20.78
CA ARG A 179 -20.29 6.88 -19.48
C ARG A 179 -19.28 6.99 -18.33
N GLN A 180 -18.21 6.20 -18.37
CA GLN A 180 -17.14 6.25 -17.37
C GLN A 180 -16.21 7.48 -17.56
N GLN A 181 -16.03 7.95 -18.80
CA GLN A 181 -15.29 9.19 -19.07
C GLN A 181 -16.05 10.44 -18.62
N VAL A 182 -17.38 10.46 -18.73
CA VAL A 182 -18.23 11.60 -18.31
C VAL A 182 -18.44 11.67 -16.79
N ARG A 183 -18.23 10.55 -16.07
CA ARG A 183 -18.37 10.47 -14.60
C ARG A 183 -17.07 10.72 -13.83
N ARG A 184 -15.93 10.89 -14.52
CA ARG A 184 -14.67 11.33 -13.93
C ARG A 184 -14.57 12.84 -14.01
#